data_AF-A0A7V1QUN7-F1
#
_entry.id   AF-A0A7V1QUN7-F1
#
_cell.length_a   1.000
_cell.length_b   1.000
_cell.length_c   1.000
_cell.angle_alpha   90.00
_cell.angle_beta   90.00
_cell.angle_gamma   90.00
#
_symmetry.space_group_name_H-M   'P 1'
#
loop_
_entity.id
_entity.type
_entity.pdbx_description
1 polymer ?
#
loop_
_entity_poly.entity_id
_entity_poly.type
_entity_poly.pdbx_seq_one_letter_code
_entity_poly.pdbx_strand_id
1 'polypeptide(L)'
;MSERFRFSLQRRRRRRSLAGRVPLSPQMLIHGLAALWGLVLLVYLWRGTPLLVPVLAVLAAGTTDQALRVHPAARFRGLTDTLMYLFVPTLYAVGVAAFLRAVSHGLWNVPAATLAAVLLSLAINAEYVAVDAAPDTYPNARFILTLVGYLTAFAIFTVVSTSDLPLPLATLVVAVTALLLSLDILRELDVQMSTVLAYAGATAVVIAEVRWAVYYLGLPDLLAGGLLLVTFYELTGLVQSYLSGHFDRGTVREFTAVGVLSLLIIAGFTAWSRRT
;
A
#
# COMPACT_ATOMS: atom_id res chain seq x y z
N MET A 1 -35.18 -12.99 -44.02
CA MET A 1 -34.10 -13.87 -43.48
C MET A 1 -32.80 -13.61 -44.25
N SER A 2 -32.18 -12.42 -44.09
CA SER A 2 -30.93 -12.11 -44.84
C SER A 2 -30.02 -11.01 -44.24
N GLU A 3 -30.34 -10.37 -43.12
CA GLU A 3 -29.49 -9.28 -42.57
C GLU A 3 -28.49 -9.71 -41.48
N ARG A 4 -28.65 -10.88 -40.86
CA ARG A 4 -27.75 -11.35 -39.77
C ARG A 4 -26.36 -11.79 -40.22
N PHE A 5 -26.10 -11.91 -41.52
CA PHE A 5 -24.80 -12.37 -42.04
C PHE A 5 -23.81 -11.25 -42.39
N ARG A 6 -24.22 -9.97 -42.45
CA ARG A 6 -23.30 -8.87 -42.82
C ARG A 6 -22.45 -8.34 -41.65
N PHE A 7 -22.83 -8.60 -40.41
CA PHE A 7 -22.07 -8.14 -39.24
C PHE A 7 -20.83 -8.97 -38.89
N SER A 8 -20.68 -10.20 -39.43
CA SER A 8 -19.57 -11.09 -39.07
C SER A 8 -18.28 -10.82 -39.87
N LEU A 9 -18.36 -10.19 -41.05
CA LEU A 9 -17.20 -9.94 -41.90
C LEU A 9 -16.49 -8.61 -41.62
N GLN A 10 -17.18 -7.63 -41.03
CA GLN A 10 -16.58 -6.32 -40.73
C GLN A 10 -15.61 -6.35 -39.53
N ARG A 11 -15.76 -7.31 -38.60
CA ARG A 11 -14.81 -7.47 -37.48
C ARG A 11 -13.46 -8.06 -37.87
N ARG A 12 -13.34 -8.72 -39.03
CA ARG A 12 -12.05 -9.32 -39.46
C ARG A 12 -11.09 -8.35 -40.14
N ARG A 13 -11.55 -7.21 -40.69
CA ARG A 13 -10.66 -6.28 -41.42
C ARG A 13 -9.91 -5.25 -40.57
N ARG A 14 -10.28 -5.02 -39.30
CA ARG A 14 -9.57 -4.08 -38.41
C ARG A 14 -8.38 -4.68 -37.63
N ARG A 15 -8.07 -5.97 -37.81
CA ARG A 15 -6.92 -6.63 -37.14
C ARG A 15 -5.61 -6.65 -37.95
N ARG A 16 -5.56 -6.02 -39.13
CA ARG A 16 -4.44 -6.19 -40.08
C ARG A 16 -3.47 -5.00 -40.25
N SER A 17 -3.46 -4.01 -39.35
CA SER A 17 -2.54 -2.86 -39.46
C SER A 17 -1.76 -2.51 -38.18
N LEU A 18 -1.37 -3.51 -37.38
CA LEU A 18 -0.37 -3.34 -36.31
C LEU A 18 0.66 -4.47 -36.40
N ALA A 19 1.27 -4.61 -37.58
CA ALA A 19 2.48 -5.40 -37.75
C ALA A 19 3.66 -4.58 -37.17
N GLY A 20 4.34 -5.12 -36.16
CA GLY A 20 5.67 -4.65 -35.76
C GLY A 20 5.91 -4.40 -34.27
N ARG A 21 4.92 -4.46 -33.37
CA ARG A 21 5.19 -4.44 -31.92
C ARG A 21 5.13 -5.85 -31.39
N VAL A 22 6.28 -6.40 -31.01
CA VAL A 22 6.34 -7.62 -30.18
C VAL A 22 5.52 -7.30 -28.93
N PRO A 23 4.41 -8.02 -28.66
CA PRO A 23 3.65 -7.77 -27.45
C PRO A 23 4.52 -8.19 -26.27
N LEU A 24 5.09 -7.21 -25.56
CA LEU A 24 5.74 -7.47 -24.29
C LEU A 24 4.70 -8.13 -23.38
N SER A 25 5.06 -9.23 -22.73
CA SER A 25 4.17 -9.83 -21.75
C SER A 25 3.94 -8.80 -20.63
N PRO A 26 2.71 -8.69 -20.09
CA PRO A 26 2.41 -7.77 -18.99
C PRO A 26 3.39 -7.93 -17.81
N GLN A 27 3.83 -9.16 -17.54
CA GLN A 27 4.82 -9.47 -16.51
C GLN A 27 6.19 -8.84 -16.79
N MET A 28 6.70 -8.91 -18.03
CA MET A 28 7.96 -8.27 -18.40
C MET A 28 7.88 -6.75 -18.24
N LEU A 29 6.73 -6.15 -18.53
CA LEU A 29 6.49 -4.72 -18.33
C LEU A 29 6.51 -4.37 -16.83
N ILE A 30 5.80 -5.12 -15.99
CA ILE A 30 5.75 -4.90 -14.53
C ILE A 30 7.15 -5.02 -13.91
N HIS A 31 7.86 -6.12 -14.16
CA HIS A 31 9.18 -6.34 -13.59
C HIS A 31 10.21 -5.33 -14.13
N GLY A 32 10.16 -5.00 -15.42
CA GLY A 32 11.07 -4.03 -16.03
C GLY A 32 10.89 -2.62 -15.45
N LEU A 33 9.65 -2.17 -15.28
CA LEU A 33 9.35 -0.87 -14.69
C LEU A 33 9.63 -0.84 -13.18
N ALA A 34 9.38 -1.92 -12.45
CA ALA A 34 9.77 -2.04 -11.05
C ALA A 34 11.30 -2.01 -10.86
N ALA A 35 12.06 -2.65 -11.76
CA ALA A 35 13.51 -2.57 -11.76
C ALA A 35 14.01 -1.15 -12.04
N LEU A 36 13.41 -0.45 -13.02
CA LEU A 36 13.69 0.97 -13.28
C LEU A 36 13.40 1.83 -12.05
N TRP A 37 12.27 1.60 -11.38
CA TRP A 37 11.92 2.27 -10.13
C TRP A 37 12.97 2.02 -9.04
N GLY A 38 13.45 0.78 -8.89
CA GLY A 38 14.52 0.40 -7.97
C GLY A 38 15.84 1.12 -8.25
N LEU A 39 16.20 1.31 -9.52
CA LEU A 39 17.38 2.10 -9.90
C LEU A 39 17.23 3.57 -9.51
N VAL A 40 16.06 4.18 -9.73
CA VAL A 40 15.79 5.56 -9.30
C VAL A 40 15.84 5.68 -7.77
N LEU A 41 15.32 4.69 -7.06
CA LEU A 41 15.39 4.63 -5.60
C LEU A 41 16.85 4.55 -5.12
N LEU A 42 17.67 3.70 -5.75
CA LEU A 42 19.08 3.58 -5.42
C LEU A 42 19.83 4.92 -5.62
N VAL A 43 19.54 5.64 -6.71
CA VAL A 43 20.07 6.99 -6.94
C VAL A 43 19.62 7.95 -5.84
N TYR A 44 18.35 7.89 -5.42
CA TYR A 44 17.84 8.69 -4.30
C TYR A 44 18.53 8.38 -2.97
N LEU A 45 18.75 7.11 -2.65
CA LEU A 45 19.43 6.72 -1.40
C LEU A 45 20.88 7.21 -1.35
N TRP A 46 21.57 7.31 -2.49
CA TRP A 46 22.92 7.88 -2.55
C TRP A 46 22.96 9.40 -2.61
N ARG A 47 22.09 10.04 -3.39
CA ARG A 47 22.13 11.49 -3.62
C ARG A 47 21.36 12.27 -2.56
N GLY A 48 20.33 11.67 -1.97
CA GLY A 48 19.43 12.31 -1.01
C GLY A 48 18.58 13.44 -1.58
N THR A 49 18.41 13.51 -2.91
CA THR A 49 17.67 14.60 -3.57
C THR A 49 16.16 14.47 -3.34
N PRO A 50 15.50 15.40 -2.61
CA PRO A 50 14.07 15.27 -2.27
C PRO A 50 13.15 15.27 -3.50
N LEU A 51 13.60 15.86 -4.62
CA LEU A 51 12.88 15.85 -5.90
C LEU A 51 12.69 14.45 -6.49
N LEU A 52 13.45 13.44 -6.06
CA LEU A 52 13.28 12.08 -6.54
C LEU A 52 12.10 11.35 -5.89
N VAL A 53 11.63 11.78 -4.71
CA VAL A 53 10.46 11.18 -4.04
C VAL A 53 9.18 11.32 -4.88
N PRO A 54 8.79 12.52 -5.37
CA PRO A 54 7.62 12.62 -6.26
C PRO A 54 7.82 11.89 -7.59
N VAL A 55 9.06 11.81 -8.10
CA VAL A 55 9.36 11.00 -9.30
C VAL A 55 9.10 9.52 -9.04
N LEU A 56 9.54 8.98 -7.91
CA LEU A 56 9.26 7.60 -7.50
C LEU A 56 7.76 7.34 -7.34
N ALA A 57 7.02 8.30 -6.77
CA ALA A 57 5.56 8.20 -6.63
C ALA A 57 4.86 8.15 -7.99
N VAL A 58 5.23 9.06 -8.91
CA VAL A 58 4.69 9.11 -10.28
C VAL A 58 5.05 7.86 -11.08
N LEU A 59 6.28 7.36 -10.94
CA LEU A 59 6.70 6.11 -11.60
C LEU A 59 5.91 4.90 -11.08
N ALA A 60 5.70 4.79 -9.77
CA ALA A 60 4.90 3.71 -9.20
C ALA A 60 3.42 3.80 -9.62
N ALA A 61 2.82 4.99 -9.55
CA ALA A 61 1.44 5.23 -10.00
C ALA A 61 1.28 4.93 -11.50
N GLY A 62 2.15 5.48 -12.33
CA GLY A 62 2.11 5.30 -13.78
C GLY A 62 2.36 3.86 -14.22
N THR A 63 3.27 3.14 -13.55
CA THR A 63 3.51 1.71 -13.80
C THR A 63 2.27 0.89 -13.47
N THR A 64 1.64 1.17 -12.33
CA THR A 64 0.43 0.46 -11.88
C THR A 64 -0.74 0.75 -12.83
N ASP A 65 -1.03 2.02 -13.12
CA ASP A 65 -2.11 2.41 -14.03
C ASP A 65 -1.92 1.79 -15.43
N GLN A 66 -0.69 1.82 -15.96
CA GLN A 66 -0.38 1.21 -17.25
C GLN A 66 -0.56 -0.31 -17.23
N ALA A 67 -0.11 -1.00 -16.17
CA ALA A 67 -0.29 -2.43 -16.02
C ALA A 67 -1.78 -2.80 -16.00
N LEU A 68 -2.58 -2.08 -15.22
CA LEU A 68 -4.02 -2.29 -15.11
C LEU A 68 -4.76 -2.03 -16.43
N ARG A 69 -4.39 -0.99 -17.19
CA ARG A 69 -5.02 -0.67 -18.49
C ARG A 69 -4.74 -1.69 -19.59
N VAL A 70 -3.61 -2.40 -19.50
CA VAL A 70 -3.26 -3.46 -20.46
C VAL A 70 -3.93 -4.80 -20.09
N HIS A 71 -4.56 -4.90 -18.92
CA HIS A 71 -5.24 -6.12 -18.48
C HIS A 71 -6.36 -6.53 -19.46
N PRO A 72 -6.44 -7.79 -19.94
CA PRO A 72 -7.44 -8.22 -20.93
C PRO A 72 -8.89 -8.01 -20.50
N ALA A 73 -9.16 -8.17 -19.20
CA ALA A 73 -10.48 -7.97 -18.60
C ALA A 73 -10.74 -6.54 -18.10
N ALA A 74 -9.76 -5.62 -18.22
CA ALA A 74 -9.95 -4.25 -17.76
C ALA A 74 -11.11 -3.56 -18.48
N ARG A 75 -12.01 -2.98 -17.68
CA ARG A 75 -13.10 -2.12 -18.15
C ARG A 75 -12.91 -0.67 -17.73
N PHE A 76 -11.68 -0.27 -17.40
CA PHE A 76 -11.33 1.08 -16.97
C PHE A 76 -11.52 2.07 -18.12
N ARG A 77 -12.40 3.07 -17.91
CA ARG A 77 -12.69 4.15 -18.87
C ARG A 77 -12.06 5.47 -18.45
N GLY A 78 -11.78 5.66 -17.16
CA GLY A 78 -11.18 6.87 -16.60
C GLY A 78 -10.03 6.61 -15.64
N LEU A 79 -9.50 7.68 -15.03
CA LEU A 79 -8.55 7.61 -13.92
C LEU A 79 -9.23 7.26 -12.59
N THR A 80 -10.51 7.66 -12.44
CA THR A 80 -11.32 7.33 -11.27
C THR A 80 -11.46 5.83 -11.06
N ASP A 81 -11.45 5.06 -12.16
CA ASP A 81 -11.67 3.62 -12.11
C ASP A 81 -10.40 2.86 -11.65
N THR A 82 -9.20 3.43 -11.89
CA THR A 82 -7.93 2.87 -11.43
C THR A 82 -7.48 3.43 -10.10
N LEU A 83 -8.01 4.59 -9.68
CA LEU A 83 -7.54 5.36 -8.52
C LEU A 83 -7.39 4.53 -7.23
N MET A 84 -8.35 3.66 -6.92
CA MET A 84 -8.29 2.83 -5.71
C MET A 84 -7.13 1.81 -5.72
N TYR A 85 -6.74 1.33 -6.90
CA TYR A 85 -5.62 0.39 -7.07
C TYR A 85 -4.26 1.09 -7.04
N LEU A 86 -4.22 2.43 -7.07
CA LEU A 86 -2.97 3.19 -7.05
C LEU A 86 -2.50 3.49 -5.63
N PHE A 87 -3.38 3.41 -4.63
CA PHE A 87 -3.05 3.82 -3.26
C PHE A 87 -1.87 3.04 -2.69
N VAL A 88 -1.92 1.71 -2.68
CA VAL A 88 -0.87 0.89 -2.08
C VAL A 88 0.47 1.06 -2.81
N PRO A 89 0.59 0.91 -4.15
CA PRO A 89 1.87 1.04 -4.82
C PRO A 89 2.48 2.44 -4.70
N THR A 90 1.66 3.50 -4.75
CA THR A 90 2.14 4.89 -4.65
C THR A 90 2.55 5.25 -3.23
N LEU A 91 1.75 4.90 -2.22
CA LEU A 91 2.12 5.13 -0.82
C LEU A 91 3.34 4.30 -0.42
N TYR A 92 3.42 3.05 -0.88
CA TYR A 92 4.60 2.21 -0.70
C TYR A 92 5.85 2.88 -1.26
N ALA A 93 5.78 3.41 -2.48
CA ALA A 93 6.92 4.05 -3.11
C ALA A 93 7.42 5.26 -2.33
N VAL A 94 6.51 6.10 -1.81
CA VAL A 94 6.86 7.26 -0.98
C VAL A 94 7.39 6.84 0.38
N GLY A 95 6.67 5.96 1.06
CA GLY A 95 6.98 5.50 2.41
C GLY A 95 8.31 4.78 2.49
N VAL A 96 8.55 3.81 1.60
CA VAL A 96 9.80 3.04 1.57
C VAL A 96 10.97 3.91 1.15
N ALA A 97 10.81 4.84 0.20
CA ALA A 97 11.89 5.77 -0.15
C ALA A 97 12.32 6.58 1.08
N ALA A 98 11.37 7.23 1.75
CA ALA A 98 11.66 8.05 2.92
C ALA A 98 12.23 7.23 4.08
N PHE A 99 11.68 6.04 4.34
CA PHE A 99 12.14 5.16 5.41
C PHE A 99 13.55 4.63 5.16
N LEU A 100 13.81 4.07 3.98
CA LEU A 100 15.15 3.58 3.64
C LEU A 100 16.18 4.69 3.62
N ARG A 101 15.81 5.93 3.27
CA ARG A 101 16.74 7.06 3.36
C ARG A 101 17.15 7.38 4.80
N ALA A 102 16.26 7.14 5.76
CA ALA A 102 16.51 7.34 7.18
C ALA A 102 17.36 6.21 7.80
N VAL A 103 17.18 4.95 7.37
CA VAL A 103 17.79 3.79 8.03
C VAL A 103 18.91 3.09 7.24
N SER A 104 18.98 3.26 5.92
CA SER A 104 19.95 2.59 5.06
C SER A 104 21.08 3.53 4.66
N HIS A 105 22.32 3.04 4.78
CA HIS A 105 23.52 3.80 4.46
C HIS A 105 24.57 2.96 3.71
N GLY A 106 25.37 3.64 2.89
CA GLY A 106 26.52 3.04 2.22
C GLY A 106 26.13 1.91 1.27
N LEU A 107 26.77 0.75 1.44
CA LEU A 107 26.56 -0.43 0.59
C LEU A 107 25.21 -1.11 0.83
N TRP A 108 24.57 -0.91 2.00
CA TRP A 108 23.24 -1.45 2.29
C TRP A 108 22.13 -0.87 1.40
N ASN A 109 22.39 0.27 0.75
CA ASN A 109 21.45 0.89 -0.19
C ASN A 109 21.12 -0.03 -1.38
N VAL A 110 22.08 -0.85 -1.83
CA VAL A 110 21.87 -1.76 -2.98
C VAL A 110 20.87 -2.86 -2.64
N PRO A 111 21.09 -3.74 -1.64
CA PRO A 111 20.12 -4.77 -1.30
C PRO A 111 18.79 -4.18 -0.81
N ALA A 112 18.80 -3.03 -0.12
CA ALA A 112 17.57 -2.36 0.30
C ALA A 112 16.72 -1.89 -0.91
N ALA A 113 17.34 -1.24 -1.90
CA ALA A 113 16.64 -0.81 -3.11
C ALA A 113 16.16 -2.00 -3.95
N THR A 114 16.94 -3.07 -4.04
CA THR A 114 16.55 -4.31 -4.72
C THR A 114 15.33 -4.95 -4.06
N LEU A 115 15.35 -5.13 -2.74
CA LEU A 115 14.21 -5.68 -2.00
C LEU A 115 12.97 -4.80 -2.16
N ALA A 116 13.15 -3.48 -2.08
CA ALA A 116 12.06 -2.53 -2.26
C ALA A 116 11.41 -2.64 -3.63
N ALA A 117 12.21 -2.79 -4.69
CA ALA A 117 11.74 -2.99 -6.06
C ALA A 117 11.01 -4.32 -6.26
N VAL A 118 11.48 -5.40 -5.62
CA VAL A 118 10.80 -6.71 -5.64
C VAL A 118 9.43 -6.60 -5.00
N LEU A 119 9.34 -6.01 -3.81
CA LEU A 119 8.06 -5.82 -3.12
C LEU A 119 7.10 -4.92 -3.90
N LEU A 120 7.58 -3.84 -4.53
CA LEU A 120 6.76 -3.03 -5.43
C LEU A 120 6.26 -3.86 -6.61
N SER A 121 7.13 -4.65 -7.23
CA SER A 121 6.75 -5.54 -8.34
C SER A 121 5.68 -6.55 -7.91
N LEU A 122 5.79 -7.10 -6.69
CA LEU A 122 4.80 -8.03 -6.14
C LEU A 122 3.46 -7.32 -5.88
N ALA A 123 3.49 -6.10 -5.34
CA ALA A 123 2.28 -5.30 -5.13
C ALA A 123 1.57 -4.99 -6.46
N ILE A 124 2.30 -4.53 -7.48
CA ILE A 124 1.73 -4.24 -8.80
C ILE A 124 1.18 -5.50 -9.46
N ASN A 125 1.87 -6.63 -9.35
CA ASN A 125 1.38 -7.90 -9.86
C ASN A 125 0.14 -8.37 -9.10
N ALA A 126 0.06 -8.16 -7.79
CA ALA A 126 -1.10 -8.48 -6.99
C ALA A 126 -2.32 -7.62 -7.36
N GLU A 127 -2.15 -6.30 -7.55
CA GLU A 127 -3.21 -5.44 -8.09
C GLU A 127 -3.65 -5.91 -9.48
N TYR A 128 -2.70 -6.28 -10.35
CA TYR A 128 -3.00 -6.77 -11.69
C TYR A 128 -3.85 -8.05 -11.65
N VAL A 129 -3.49 -9.01 -10.79
CA VAL A 129 -4.25 -10.25 -10.60
C VAL A 129 -5.62 -9.97 -10.00
N ALA A 130 -5.73 -9.03 -9.06
CA ALA A 130 -6.98 -8.68 -8.38
C ALA A 130 -8.08 -8.16 -9.32
N VAL A 131 -7.74 -7.65 -10.51
CA VAL A 131 -8.70 -7.12 -11.50
C VAL A 131 -9.66 -8.20 -12.04
N ASP A 132 -9.18 -9.42 -12.23
CA ASP A 132 -9.95 -10.55 -12.80
C ASP A 132 -9.58 -11.85 -12.09
N ALA A 133 -9.47 -11.77 -10.77
CA ALA A 133 -8.95 -12.88 -10.01
C ALA A 133 -9.94 -14.05 -10.02
N ALA A 134 -9.46 -15.20 -10.51
CA ALA A 134 -10.12 -16.46 -10.23
C ALA A 134 -10.14 -16.69 -8.69
N PRO A 135 -11.12 -17.46 -8.18
CA PRO A 135 -11.26 -17.72 -6.74
C PRO A 135 -9.96 -18.22 -6.07
N ASP A 136 -9.10 -18.92 -6.82
CA ASP A 136 -7.88 -19.54 -6.28
C ASP A 136 -6.69 -18.57 -6.15
N THR A 137 -6.59 -17.53 -7.00
CA THR A 137 -5.44 -16.61 -7.01
C THR A 137 -5.69 -15.34 -6.20
N TYR A 138 -6.97 -15.00 -5.99
CA TYR A 138 -7.38 -13.81 -5.26
C TYR A 138 -6.84 -13.74 -3.82
N PRO A 139 -6.90 -14.80 -2.99
CA PRO A 139 -6.45 -14.73 -1.60
C PRO A 139 -4.96 -14.40 -1.48
N ASN A 140 -4.13 -14.96 -2.37
CA ASN A 140 -2.69 -14.73 -2.37
C ASN A 140 -2.34 -13.31 -2.80
N ALA A 141 -3.00 -12.79 -3.84
CA ALA A 141 -2.84 -11.41 -4.26
C ALA A 141 -3.21 -10.46 -3.10
N ARG A 142 -4.32 -10.76 -2.41
CA ARG A 142 -4.75 -9.93 -1.30
C ARG A 142 -3.82 -9.99 -0.10
N PHE A 143 -3.31 -11.16 0.23
CA PHE A 143 -2.31 -11.31 1.28
C PHE A 143 -1.08 -10.43 0.99
N ILE A 144 -0.58 -10.44 -0.25
CA ILE A 144 0.55 -9.60 -0.66
C ILE A 144 0.22 -8.10 -0.52
N LEU A 145 -0.94 -7.65 -1.01
CA LEU A 145 -1.34 -6.24 -0.92
C LEU A 145 -1.50 -5.80 0.53
N THR A 146 -2.08 -6.64 1.38
CA THR A 146 -2.26 -6.37 2.81
C THR A 146 -0.91 -6.27 3.51
N LEU A 147 -0.01 -7.21 3.24
CA LEU A 147 1.36 -7.19 3.79
C LEU A 147 2.11 -5.92 3.36
N VAL A 148 2.07 -5.57 2.07
CA VAL A 148 2.69 -4.35 1.55
C VAL A 148 2.05 -3.10 2.14
N GLY A 149 0.73 -3.10 2.35
CA GLY A 149 0.00 -2.01 3.00
C GLY A 149 0.46 -1.80 4.45
N TYR A 150 0.62 -2.86 5.23
CA TYR A 150 1.14 -2.75 6.60
C TYR A 150 2.62 -2.33 6.64
N LEU A 151 3.47 -2.85 5.75
CA LEU A 151 4.85 -2.37 5.63
C LEU A 151 4.91 -0.88 5.24
N THR A 152 4.00 -0.44 4.39
CA THR A 152 3.86 0.97 4.00
C THR A 152 3.44 1.84 5.18
N ALA A 153 2.43 1.41 5.93
CA ALA A 153 1.97 2.11 7.14
C ALA A 153 3.14 2.25 8.13
N PHE A 154 3.86 1.16 8.39
CA PHE A 154 5.02 1.17 9.28
C PHE A 154 6.10 2.15 8.82
N ALA A 155 6.46 2.12 7.54
CA ALA A 155 7.47 2.98 6.96
C ALA A 155 7.09 4.46 7.13
N ILE A 156 5.86 4.84 6.77
CA ILE A 156 5.40 6.23 6.86
C ILE A 156 5.26 6.66 8.32
N PHE A 157 4.64 5.85 9.19
CA PHE A 157 4.44 6.19 10.60
C PHE A 157 5.77 6.36 11.33
N THR A 158 6.77 5.53 11.02
CA THR A 158 8.12 5.67 11.58
C THR A 158 8.80 6.94 11.07
N VAL A 159 8.80 7.18 9.76
CA VAL A 159 9.41 8.39 9.17
C VAL A 159 8.80 9.66 9.75
N VAL A 160 7.47 9.71 9.88
CA VAL A 160 6.77 10.86 10.46
C VAL A 160 7.07 11.02 11.96
N SER A 161 7.47 9.95 12.64
CA SER A 161 7.91 10.02 14.05
C SER A 161 9.35 10.48 14.19
N THR A 162 10.24 10.15 13.24
CA THR A 162 11.65 10.59 13.22
C THR A 162 11.84 11.99 12.61
N SER A 163 10.84 12.54 11.92
CA SER A 163 10.97 13.81 11.18
C SER A 163 10.66 15.02 12.06
N ASP A 164 11.32 16.14 11.80
CA ASP A 164 11.05 17.45 12.43
C ASP A 164 9.76 18.14 11.92
N LEU A 165 8.76 17.36 11.51
CA LEU A 165 7.49 17.90 11.03
C LEU A 165 6.72 18.53 12.21
N PRO A 166 6.08 19.70 12.01
CA PRO A 166 5.16 20.23 13.00
C PRO A 166 4.06 19.20 13.32
N LEU A 167 3.69 19.07 14.60
CA LEU A 167 2.72 18.08 15.07
C LEU A 167 1.42 18.05 14.25
N PRO A 168 0.79 19.18 13.87
CA PRO A 168 -0.42 19.15 13.04
C PRO A 168 -0.18 18.52 11.67
N LEU A 169 0.96 18.80 11.03
CA LEU A 169 1.30 18.26 9.72
C LEU A 169 1.66 16.77 9.80
N ALA A 170 2.44 16.37 10.81
CA ALA A 170 2.74 14.97 11.10
C ALA A 170 1.45 14.14 11.31
N THR A 171 0.53 14.68 12.10
CA THR A 171 -0.79 14.07 12.37
C THR A 171 -1.61 13.95 11.08
N LEU A 172 -1.61 14.99 10.24
CA LEU A 172 -2.33 14.96 8.96
C LEU A 172 -1.77 13.89 8.01
N VAL A 173 -0.44 13.77 7.90
CA VAL A 173 0.19 12.73 7.06
C VAL A 173 -0.19 11.34 7.56
N VAL A 174 -0.15 11.11 8.87
CA VAL A 174 -0.56 9.84 9.50
C VAL A 174 -2.03 9.54 9.24
N ALA A 175 -2.92 10.53 9.42
CA ALA A 175 -4.35 10.39 9.18
C ALA A 175 -4.66 10.04 7.72
N VAL A 176 -4.08 10.78 6.77
CA VAL A 176 -4.29 10.53 5.32
C VAL A 176 -3.76 9.16 4.92
N THR A 177 -2.59 8.76 5.44
CA THR A 177 -2.03 7.42 5.17
C THR A 177 -2.95 6.33 5.70
N ALA A 178 -3.40 6.45 6.95
CA ALA A 178 -4.33 5.51 7.56
C ALA A 178 -5.67 5.45 6.80
N LEU A 179 -6.20 6.58 6.33
CA LEU A 179 -7.41 6.64 5.53
C LEU A 179 -7.24 5.87 4.22
N LEU A 180 -6.21 6.19 3.44
CA LEU A 180 -6.01 5.58 2.12
C LEU A 180 -5.73 4.08 2.20
N LEU A 181 -4.92 3.65 3.17
CA LEU A 181 -4.62 2.23 3.37
C LEU A 181 -5.84 1.47 3.94
N SER A 182 -6.61 2.05 4.86
CA SER A 182 -7.83 1.40 5.36
C SER A 182 -8.91 1.32 4.27
N LEU A 183 -9.03 2.32 3.40
CA LEU A 183 -9.88 2.25 2.21
C LEU A 183 -9.48 1.10 1.30
N ASP A 184 -8.18 0.96 1.01
CA ASP A 184 -7.71 -0.18 0.24
C ASP A 184 -8.05 -1.50 0.92
N ILE A 185 -7.79 -1.62 2.22
CA ILE A 185 -8.01 -2.83 3.01
C ILE A 185 -9.49 -3.23 3.08
N LEU A 186 -10.40 -2.25 3.20
CA LEU A 186 -11.83 -2.47 3.42
C LEU A 186 -12.66 -2.53 2.14
N ARG A 187 -12.16 -2.06 0.99
CA ARG A 187 -12.92 -2.01 -0.29
C ARG A 187 -13.37 -3.37 -0.83
N GLU A 188 -12.80 -4.46 -0.32
CA GLU A 188 -13.10 -5.82 -0.76
C GLU A 188 -14.25 -6.47 -0.02
N LEU A 189 -14.67 -5.86 1.09
CA LEU A 189 -15.85 -6.33 1.80
C LEU A 189 -17.06 -6.04 0.91
N ASP A 190 -17.96 -7.02 0.79
CA ASP A 190 -19.21 -6.90 0.02
C ASP A 190 -20.23 -6.01 0.76
N VAL A 191 -19.84 -4.76 0.99
CA VAL A 191 -20.58 -3.75 1.74
C VAL A 191 -20.61 -2.45 0.95
N GLN A 192 -21.55 -1.57 1.30
CA GLN A 192 -21.72 -0.30 0.59
C GLN A 192 -20.47 0.58 0.74
N MET A 193 -20.04 1.23 -0.35
CA MET A 193 -18.87 2.12 -0.37
C MET A 193 -18.94 3.24 0.68
N SER A 194 -20.15 3.76 0.97
CA SER A 194 -20.36 4.74 2.04
C SER A 194 -19.98 4.19 3.42
N THR A 195 -20.25 2.91 3.67
CA THR A 195 -19.89 2.21 4.90
C THR A 195 -18.38 2.02 4.98
N VAL A 196 -17.75 1.58 3.89
CA VAL A 196 -16.28 1.48 3.78
C VAL A 196 -15.62 2.83 4.08
N LEU A 197 -16.11 3.91 3.46
CA LEU A 197 -15.61 5.26 3.68
C LEU A 197 -15.76 5.72 5.13
N ALA A 198 -16.91 5.44 5.76
CA ALA A 198 -17.15 5.80 7.15
C ALA A 198 -16.18 5.10 8.11
N TYR A 199 -15.98 3.78 7.94
CA TYR A 199 -15.06 3.02 8.81
C TYR A 199 -13.58 3.33 8.55
N ALA A 200 -13.19 3.56 7.29
CA ALA A 200 -11.84 4.02 6.96
C ALA A 200 -11.56 5.41 7.55
N GLY A 201 -12.55 6.32 7.46
CA GLY A 201 -12.51 7.64 8.09
C GLY A 201 -12.38 7.56 9.61
N ALA A 202 -13.19 6.73 10.27
CA ALA A 202 -13.10 6.51 11.71
C ALA A 202 -11.72 5.95 12.11
N THR A 203 -11.20 4.98 11.35
CA THR A 203 -9.86 4.42 11.58
C THR A 203 -8.79 5.51 11.48
N ALA A 204 -8.85 6.36 10.45
CA ALA A 204 -7.92 7.47 10.27
C ALA A 204 -7.94 8.48 11.42
N VAL A 205 -9.13 8.83 11.92
CA VAL A 205 -9.29 9.75 13.07
C VAL A 205 -8.68 9.15 14.33
N VAL A 206 -8.99 7.90 14.65
CA VAL A 206 -8.42 7.24 15.85
C VAL A 206 -6.89 7.17 15.76
N ILE A 207 -6.33 6.82 14.60
CA ILE A 207 -4.87 6.79 14.42
C ILE A 207 -4.23 8.18 14.53
N ALA A 208 -4.93 9.24 14.10
CA ALA A 208 -4.49 10.62 14.29
C ALA A 208 -4.46 11.03 15.78
N GLU A 209 -5.46 10.64 16.55
CA GLU A 209 -5.50 10.88 18.01
C GLU A 209 -4.40 10.10 18.74
N VAL A 210 -4.16 8.85 18.34
CA VAL A 210 -3.08 8.03 18.89
C VAL A 210 -1.72 8.64 18.56
N ARG A 211 -1.54 9.25 17.38
CA ARG A 211 -0.31 9.98 17.03
C ARG A 211 -0.04 11.17 17.95
N TRP A 212 -1.09 11.86 18.41
CA TRP A 212 -0.97 12.91 19.44
C TRP A 212 -0.52 12.32 20.77
N ALA A 213 -1.16 11.25 21.24
CA ALA A 213 -0.78 10.58 22.48
C ALA A 213 0.69 10.12 22.44
N VAL A 214 1.10 9.45 21.35
CA VAL A 214 2.47 8.98 21.11
C VAL A 214 3.49 10.12 21.19
N TYR A 215 3.17 11.30 20.63
CA TYR A 215 4.06 12.47 20.66
C TYR A 215 4.36 12.90 22.10
N TYR A 216 3.34 13.04 22.94
CA TYR A 216 3.50 13.49 24.33
C TYR A 216 4.09 12.42 25.24
N LEU A 217 3.97 11.14 24.88
CA LEU A 217 4.62 10.04 25.60
C LEU A 217 6.14 10.02 25.41
N GLY A 218 6.67 10.73 24.40
CA GLY A 218 8.12 10.80 24.15
C GLY A 218 8.74 9.44 23.85
N LEU A 219 8.02 8.57 23.12
CA LEU A 219 8.50 7.25 22.75
C LEU A 219 9.66 7.35 21.74
N PRO A 220 10.63 6.43 21.76
CA PRO A 220 11.62 6.30 20.70
C PRO A 220 10.97 6.14 19.33
N ASP A 221 11.52 6.77 18.30
CA ASP A 221 10.84 6.96 17.02
C ASP A 221 10.36 5.65 16.35
N LEU A 222 11.17 4.59 16.44
CA LEU A 222 10.81 3.27 15.89
C LEU A 222 9.65 2.63 16.67
N LEU A 223 9.60 2.83 17.99
CA LEU A 223 8.49 2.36 18.82
C LEU A 223 7.22 3.19 18.59
N ALA A 224 7.36 4.50 18.37
CA ALA A 224 6.26 5.37 18.01
C ALA A 224 5.59 4.89 16.70
N GLY A 225 6.39 4.64 15.66
CA GLY A 225 5.91 4.08 14.39
C GLY A 225 5.29 2.68 14.55
N GLY A 226 5.92 1.82 15.36
CA GLY A 226 5.43 0.47 15.66
C GLY A 226 4.09 0.47 16.41
N LEU A 227 3.91 1.32 17.41
CA LEU A 227 2.64 1.44 18.15
C LEU A 227 1.50 1.90 17.25
N LEU A 228 1.76 2.87 16.36
CA LEU A 228 0.78 3.32 15.37
C LEU A 228 0.41 2.19 14.40
N LEU A 229 1.39 1.38 13.97
CA LEU A 229 1.14 0.23 13.10
C LEU A 229 0.25 -0.82 13.79
N VAL A 230 0.58 -1.20 15.04
CA VAL A 230 -0.21 -2.17 15.79
C VAL A 230 -1.64 -1.67 15.96
N THR A 231 -1.81 -0.40 16.35
CA THR A 231 -3.13 0.20 16.50
C THR A 231 -3.91 0.18 15.17
N PHE A 232 -3.24 0.47 14.06
CA PHE A 232 -3.85 0.43 12.72
C PHE A 232 -4.25 -0.99 12.32
N TYR A 233 -3.40 -1.97 12.60
CA TYR A 233 -3.66 -3.38 12.37
C TYR A 233 -4.89 -3.86 13.16
N GLU A 234 -4.97 -3.54 14.46
CA GLU A 234 -6.10 -3.91 15.31
C GLU A 234 -7.40 -3.28 14.84
N LEU A 235 -7.40 -1.97 14.55
CA LEU A 235 -8.60 -1.28 14.08
C LEU A 235 -9.10 -1.85 12.74
N THR A 236 -8.19 -2.04 11.78
CA THR A 236 -8.58 -2.60 10.47
C THR A 236 -9.07 -4.05 10.60
N GLY A 237 -8.44 -4.88 11.42
CA GLY A 237 -8.87 -6.25 11.70
C GLY A 237 -10.22 -6.33 12.43
N LEU A 238 -10.46 -5.47 13.42
CA LEU A 238 -11.73 -5.37 14.13
C LEU A 238 -12.87 -4.95 13.19
N VAL A 239 -12.64 -3.94 12.35
CA VAL A 239 -13.62 -3.50 11.35
C VAL A 239 -13.91 -4.60 10.35
N GLN A 240 -12.89 -5.30 9.84
CA GLN A 240 -13.09 -6.43 8.93
C GLN A 240 -13.92 -7.54 9.58
N SER A 241 -13.60 -7.93 10.82
CA SER A 241 -14.32 -8.97 11.55
C SER A 241 -15.79 -8.58 11.78
N TYR A 242 -16.02 -7.32 12.18
CA TYR A 242 -17.35 -6.77 12.41
C TYR A 242 -18.18 -6.77 11.12
N LEU A 243 -17.63 -6.22 10.03
CA LEU A 243 -18.33 -6.11 8.74
C LEU A 243 -18.54 -7.47 8.06
N SER A 244 -17.68 -8.45 8.33
CA SER A 244 -17.84 -9.81 7.82
C SER A 244 -18.86 -10.63 8.62
N GLY A 245 -19.47 -10.09 9.68
CA GLY A 245 -20.42 -10.80 10.54
C GLY A 245 -19.81 -11.90 11.41
N HIS A 246 -18.48 -11.98 11.50
CA HIS A 246 -17.74 -12.99 12.26
C HIS A 246 -17.27 -12.46 13.63
N PHE A 247 -18.08 -11.60 14.26
CA PHE A 247 -17.72 -10.98 15.53
C PHE A 247 -17.98 -11.95 16.70
N ASP A 248 -17.10 -12.93 16.87
CA ASP A 248 -17.14 -13.85 18.00
C ASP A 248 -16.30 -13.31 19.18
N ARG A 249 -16.64 -13.74 20.40
CA ARG A 249 -15.89 -13.44 21.62
C ARG A 249 -14.45 -13.94 21.55
N GLY A 250 -14.17 -14.96 20.74
CA GLY A 250 -12.82 -15.42 20.43
C GLY A 250 -11.98 -14.33 19.78
N THR A 251 -12.48 -13.72 18.72
CA THR A 251 -11.83 -12.63 17.98
C THR A 251 -11.51 -11.43 18.87
N VAL A 252 -12.46 -11.04 19.73
CA VAL A 252 -12.24 -9.94 20.70
C VAL A 252 -11.10 -10.26 21.66
N ARG A 253 -10.99 -11.51 22.12
CA ARG A 253 -9.90 -11.94 23.01
C ARG A 253 -8.55 -11.92 22.29
N GLU A 254 -8.49 -12.33 21.04
CA GLU A 254 -7.26 -12.28 20.24
C GLU A 254 -6.76 -10.84 20.07
N PHE A 255 -7.63 -9.92 19.66
CA PHE A 255 -7.27 -8.50 19.54
C PHE A 255 -6.87 -7.89 20.88
N THR A 256 -7.60 -8.21 21.96
CA THR A 256 -7.24 -7.73 23.30
C THR A 256 -5.87 -8.27 23.74
N ALA A 257 -5.56 -9.52 23.44
CA ALA A 257 -4.28 -10.14 23.80
C ALA A 257 -3.11 -9.51 23.02
N VAL A 258 -3.29 -9.24 21.73
CA VAL A 258 -2.29 -8.54 20.90
C VAL A 258 -2.03 -7.14 21.44
N GLY A 259 -3.09 -6.37 21.75
CA GLY A 259 -2.95 -5.01 22.27
C GLY A 259 -2.25 -4.97 23.62
N VAL A 260 -2.61 -5.87 24.54
CA VAL A 260 -1.93 -6.01 25.83
C VAL A 260 -0.47 -6.39 25.65
N LEU A 261 -0.16 -7.35 24.77
CA LEU A 261 1.21 -7.77 24.50
C LEU A 261 2.05 -6.62 23.93
N SER A 262 1.50 -5.85 22.99
CA SER A 262 2.19 -4.69 22.41
C SER A 262 2.45 -3.62 23.46
N LEU A 263 1.50 -3.31 24.34
CA LEU A 263 1.69 -2.39 25.45
C LEU A 263 2.79 -2.88 26.42
N LEU A 264 2.83 -4.17 26.72
CA LEU A 264 3.86 -4.76 27.58
C LEU A 264 5.26 -4.66 26.95
N ILE A 265 5.39 -4.93 25.65
CA ILE A 265 6.65 -4.80 24.91
C ILE A 265 7.15 -3.35 24.97
N ILE A 266 6.26 -2.38 24.73
CA ILE A 266 6.60 -0.96 24.76
C ILE A 266 7.01 -0.54 26.17
N ALA A 267 6.22 -0.88 27.20
CA ALA A 267 6.53 -0.56 28.59
C ALA A 267 7.87 -1.17 29.03
N GLY A 268 8.13 -2.41 28.65
CA GLY A 268 9.40 -3.10 28.94
C GLY A 268 10.59 -2.40 28.28
N PHE A 269 10.47 -2.03 27.00
CA PHE A 269 11.53 -1.33 26.30
C PHE A 269 11.79 0.07 26.88
N THR A 270 10.74 0.85 27.18
CA THR A 270 10.88 2.18 27.79
C THR A 270 11.49 2.10 29.19
N ALA A 271 11.15 1.08 29.98
CA ALA A 271 11.75 0.88 31.29
C ALA A 271 13.23 0.52 31.19
N TRP A 272 13.61 -0.27 30.18
CA TRP A 272 15.00 -0.62 29.91
C TRP A 272 15.82 0.59 29.47
N SER A 273 15.31 1.39 28.52
CA SER A 273 16.03 2.56 27.99
C SER A 273 16.26 3.66 29.01
N ARG A 274 15.46 3.74 30.08
CA ARG A 274 15.68 4.70 31.19
C ARG A 274 16.77 4.27 32.18
N ARG A 275 17.19 3.00 32.16
CA ARG A 275 18.19 2.45 33.09
C ARG A 275 19.62 2.52 32.55
N THR A 276 19.77 2.65 31.23
CA THR A 276 21.04 2.80 30.52
C THR A 276 21.35 4.26 30.28
#